data_AF-A0A932YG10-F1
#
_entry.id   AF-A0A932YG10-F1
#
_cell.length_a   1.000
_cell.length_b   1.000
_cell.length_c   1.000
_cell.angle_alpha   90.00
_cell.angle_beta   90.00
_cell.angle_gamma   90.00
#
_symmetry.space_group_name_H-M   'P 1'
#
loop_
_entity.id
_entity.type
_entity.pdbx_description
1 polymer ?
#
loop_
_entity_poly.entity_id
_entity_poly.type
_entity_poly.pdbx_seq_one_letter_code
_entity_poly.pdbx_strand_id
1 'polypeptide(L)' 'MTPVDISVVVSLTTKVLVLIGLGLYGIFSGIMIRQEQLMAAVLEEGFEPILRLLTILHFAAAVGLLILAVIIL' A
#
# COMPACT_ATOMS: atom_id res chain seq x y z
N MET A 1 -5.90 -3.86 39.64
CA MET A 1 -5.83 -3.44 38.23
C MET A 1 -4.92 -2.22 38.18
N THR A 2 -3.80 -2.29 37.47
CA THR A 2 -2.95 -1.10 37.26
C THR A 2 -3.68 -0.14 36.32
N PRO A 3 -3.54 1.19 36.49
CA PRO A 3 -4.11 2.13 35.53
C PRO A 3 -3.53 1.82 34.15
N VAL A 4 -4.42 1.64 33.17
CA VAL A 4 -3.99 1.53 31.77
C VAL A 4 -3.46 2.89 31.36
N ASP A 5 -2.19 2.93 30.96
CA ASP A 5 -1.59 4.14 30.41
C ASP A 5 -2.22 4.44 29.06
N ILE A 6 -2.94 5.57 28.98
CA ILE A 6 -3.60 6.04 27.75
C ILE A 6 -2.59 6.17 26.61
N SER A 7 -1.33 6.53 26.90
CA SER A 7 -0.26 6.64 25.91
C SER A 7 0.01 5.31 25.21
N VAL A 8 0.02 4.21 25.97
CA VAL A 8 0.25 2.86 25.44
C VAL A 8 -0.92 2.45 24.54
N VAL A 9 -2.15 2.71 24.96
CA VAL A 9 -3.35 2.38 24.17
C VAL A 9 -3.37 3.15 22.85
N VAL A 10 -3.08 4.45 22.90
CA VAL A 10 -3.02 5.31 21.71
C VAL A 10 -1.93 4.81 20.76
N SER A 11 -0.72 4.56 21.26
CA SER A 11 0.38 4.05 20.43
C SER A 11 0.03 2.73 19.76
N LEU A 12 -0.47 1.75 20.50
CA LEU A 12 -0.84 0.43 19.96
C LEU A 12 -1.94 0.57 18.89
N THR A 13 -2.95 1.39 19.15
CA THR A 13 -4.05 1.64 18.22
C THR A 13 -3.54 2.27 16.92
N THR A 14 -2.68 3.28 17.01
CA THR A 14 -2.07 3.91 15.83
C THR A 14 -1.28 2.92 14.99
N LYS A 15 -0.47 2.05 15.62
CA LYS A 15 0.32 1.03 14.91
C LYS A 15 -0.58 0.07 14.12
N VAL A 16 -1.63 -0.44 14.77
CA VAL A 16 -2.61 -1.33 14.13
C VAL A 16 -3.30 -0.65 12.95
N LEU A 17 -3.74 0.60 13.12
CA LEU A 17 -4.39 1.36 12.04
C LEU A 17 -3.44 1.62 10.87
N VAL A 18 -2.17 1.91 11.14
CA VAL A 18 -1.15 2.09 10.08
C VAL A 18 -0.93 0.79 9.31
N LEU A 19 -0.81 -0.35 9.99
CA LEU A 19 -0.67 -1.66 9.34
C LEU A 19 -1.88 -2.00 8.46
N ILE A 20 -3.09 -1.76 8.97
CA ILE A 20 -4.32 -1.95 8.18
C ILE A 20 -4.35 -1.02 6.97
N GLY A 21 -4.05 0.27 7.17
CA GLY A 21 -4.02 1.26 6.10
C GLY A 21 -3.01 0.92 5.01
N LEU A 22 -1.80 0.50 5.38
CA LEU A 22 -0.78 0.05 4.43
C LEU A 22 -1.18 -1.25 3.72
N GLY A 23 -1.87 -2.17 4.41
CA GLY A 23 -2.44 -3.36 3.79
C GLY A 23 -3.46 -3.02 2.71
N LEU A 24 -4.42 -2.15 3.02
CA LEU A 24 -5.42 -1.67 2.06
C LEU A 24 -4.77 -0.92 0.89
N TYR A 25 -3.76 -0.10 1.16
CA TYR A 25 -2.98 0.60 0.15
C TYR A 25 -2.22 -0.37 -0.77
N GLY A 26 -1.63 -1.44 -0.21
CA GLY A 26 -1.02 -2.53 -0.99
C GLY A 26 -2.02 -3.18 -1.94
N ILE A 27 -3.22 -3.52 -1.46
CA ILE A 27 -4.30 -4.07 -2.30
C ILE A 27 -4.67 -3.08 -3.41
N PHE A 28 -4.87 -1.80 -3.07
CA PHE A 28 -5.21 -0.75 -4.02
C PHE A 28 -4.14 -0.60 -5.12
N SER A 29 -2.85 -0.61 -4.74
CA SER A 29 -1.75 -0.53 -5.70
C SER A 29 -1.70 -1.76 -6.63
N GLY A 30 -2.08 -2.94 -6.15
CA GLY A 30 -2.24 -4.13 -7.01
C GLY A 30 -3.42 -3.98 -7.98
N ILE A 31 -4.54 -3.40 -7.54
CA ILE A 31 -5.68 -3.07 -8.40
C ILE A 31 -5.24 -2.11 -9.52
N MET A 32 -4.36 -1.15 -9.24
CA MET A 32 -3.87 -0.21 -10.26
C MET A 32 -3.14 -0.88 -11.42
N ILE A 33 -2.39 -1.97 -11.18
CA ILE A 33 -1.77 -2.75 -12.27
C ILE A 33 -2.86 -3.30 -13.20
N ARG A 34 -3.93 -3.86 -12.63
CA ARG A 34 -5.06 -4.38 -13.42
C ARG A 34 -5.76 -3.26 -14.20
N GLN A 35 -5.91 -2.08 -13.60
CA GLN A 35 -6.53 -0.93 -14.26
C GLN A 35 -5.68 -0.39 -15.41
N GLU A 36 -4.36 -0.33 -15.25
CA GLU A 36 -3.44 0.02 -16.34
C GLU A 36 -3.60 -0.93 -17.53
N GLN A 37 -3.63 -2.24 -17.29
CA GLN A 37 -3.82 -3.24 -18.35
C GLN A 37 -5.18 -3.12 -19.05
N LEU A 38 -6.25 -2.79 -18.32
CA LEU A 38 -7.58 -2.56 -18.91
C LEU A 38 -7.59 -1.30 -19.77
N MET A 39 -6.92 -0.24 -19.31
CA MET A 39 -6.82 1.04 -20.00
C MET A 39 -5.98 0.94 -21.27
N ALA A 40 -4.83 0.26 -21.20
CA ALA A 40 -3.93 0.03 -22.33
C ALA A 40 -4.63 -0.70 -23.49
N ALA A 41 -5.55 -1.62 -23.17
CA ALA A 41 -6.34 -2.33 -24.17
C ALA A 41 -7.40 -1.47 -24.91
N VAL A 42 -7.60 -0.22 -24.48
CA VAL A 42 -8.62 0.68 -25.05
C VAL A 42 -7.98 1.91 -25.71
N LEU A 43 -6.99 2.51 -25.06
CA LEU A 43 -6.49 3.83 -25.44
C LEU A 43 -5.33 3.81 -26.45
N GLU A 44 -4.79 2.62 -26.80
CA GLU A 44 -3.65 2.44 -27.74
C GLU A 44 -2.56 3.52 -27.56
N GLU A 45 -2.14 3.74 -26.31
CA GLU A 45 -1.27 4.84 -25.93
C GLU A 45 0.20 4.46 -26.10
N GLY A 46 0.98 5.29 -26.81
CA GLY A 46 2.43 5.05 -26.99
C GLY A 46 3.24 5.07 -25.69
N PHE A 47 2.66 5.49 -24.57
CA PHE A 47 3.30 5.54 -23.25
C PHE A 47 2.95 4.36 -22.34
N GLU A 48 2.20 3.36 -22.81
CA GLU A 48 1.86 2.12 -22.07
C GLU A 48 3.08 1.50 -21.34
N PRO A 49 4.26 1.30 -21.97
CA PRO A 49 5.37 0.64 -21.28
C PRO A 49 5.88 1.41 -20.06
N ILE A 50 5.85 2.74 -20.13
CA ILE A 50 6.28 3.61 -19.03
C ILE A 50 5.25 3.55 -17.91
N LEU A 51 3.96 3.64 -18.25
CA LEU A 51 2.88 3.60 -17.26
C LEU A 51 2.85 2.25 -16.54
N ARG A 52 3.05 1.15 -17.28
CA ARG A 52 3.20 -0.21 -16.72
C ARG A 52 4.39 -0.32 -15.77
N LEU A 53 5.55 0.23 -16.15
CA LEU A 53 6.72 0.21 -15.27
C LEU A 53 6.44 0.97 -13.97
N LEU A 54 5.82 2.15 -14.06
CA LEU A 54 5.51 2.97 -12.90
C LEU A 54 4.50 2.28 -11.97
N THR A 55 3.44 1.66 -12.49
CA THR A 55 2.46 0.95 -11.65
C THR A 55 3.05 -0.28 -10.97
N ILE A 56 3.94 -1.02 -11.64
CA ILE A 56 4.66 -2.16 -11.05
C ILE A 56 5.61 -1.69 -9.95
N LEU A 57 6.42 -0.64 -10.21
CA LEU A 57 7.34 -0.09 -9.21
C LEU A 57 6.58 0.46 -8.01
N HIS A 58 5.43 1.11 -8.24
CA HIS A 58 4.58 1.62 -7.18
C HIS A 58 4.02 0.49 -6.30
N PHE A 59 3.53 -0.60 -6.91
CA PHE A 59 3.08 -1.77 -6.19
C PHE A 59 4.23 -2.42 -5.39
N ALA A 60 5.41 -2.59 -5.99
CA ALA A 60 6.58 -3.12 -5.30
C ALA A 60 6.98 -2.25 -4.09
N ALA A 61 6.94 -0.93 -4.22
CA ALA A 61 7.20 0.00 -3.12
C ALA A 61 6.13 -0.09 -2.03
N ALA A 62 4.85 -0.22 -2.38
CA ALA A 62 3.77 -0.38 -1.42
C ALA A 62 3.91 -1.67 -0.60
N VAL A 63 4.23 -2.80 -1.27
CA VAL A 63 4.52 -4.07 -0.61
C VAL A 63 5.77 -3.98 0.27
N GLY A 64 6.84 -3.36 -0.23
CA GLY A 64 8.06 -3.14 0.54
C GLY A 64 7.84 -2.30 1.80
N LEU A 65 7.04 -1.23 1.71
CA LEU A 65 6.67 -0.39 2.85
C LEU A 65 5.82 -1.15 3.86
N LEU A 66 4.88 -1.99 3.41
CA LEU A 66 4.09 -2.84 4.30
C LEU A 66 4.98 -3.83 5.06
N ILE A 67 5.91 -4.51 4.36
CA ILE A 67 6.86 -5.43 4.98
C ILE A 67 7.72 -4.69 6.02
N LEU A 68 8.26 -3.52 5.65
CA LEU A 68 9.05 -2.70 6.55
C LEU A 68 8.24 -2.30 7.79
N ALA A 69 6.99 -1.85 7.62
CA ALA A 69 6.11 -1.47 8.70
C ALA A 69 5.82 -2.64 9.65
N VAL A 70 5.59 -3.86 9.15
CA VAL A 70 5.41 -5.05 9.98
C VAL A 70 6.65 -5.36 10.84
N ILE A 71 7.85 -5.05 10.34
CA ILE A 71 9.11 -5.32 11.06
C ILE A 71 9.40 -4.28 12.14
N ILE A 72 9.14 -2.99 11.85
CA ILE A 72 9.64 -1.88 12.70
C ILE A 72 8.57 -1.19 13.54
N LEU A 73 7.29 -1.37 13.24
CA LEU A 73 6.18 -0.65 13.87
C LEU A 73 5.59 -1.45 15.03
#